data_AF-A0A2V9IZH7-F1
#
_entry.id   AF-A0A2V9IZH7-F1
#
_cell.length_a   1.000
_cell.length_b   1.000
_cell.length_c   1.000
_cell.angle_alpha   90.00
_cell.angle_beta   90.00
_cell.angle_gamma   90.00
#
_symmetry.space_group_name_H-M   'P 1'
#
loop_
_entity.id
_entity.type
_entity.pdbx_description
1 polymer ?
#
loop_
_entity_poly.entity_id
_entity_poly.type
_entity_poly.pdbx_seq_one_letter_code
_entity_poly.pdbx_strand_id
1 'polypeptide(L)'
;MNILHTAMESGQVKVVAMADVDENQLNPAAENVEKLSGDKPARYRDYRELLEKQKPDIAIVATPDHWHPLVMIAAVRAGAHVYVEKPISHTVLEGKAMVKAAREADRVVAVGLHRRVSPHNVSGMQFLKSGKA
;
A
#
# COMPACT_ATOMS: atom_id res chain seq x y z
N MET A 1 5.69 -2.16 14.21
CA MET A 1 6.12 -2.49 12.83
C MET A 1 5.06 -1.99 11.88
N ASN A 2 5.42 -1.13 10.93
CA ASN A 2 4.49 -0.63 9.90
C ASN A 2 4.68 -1.45 8.61
N ILE A 3 3.74 -1.32 7.67
CA ILE A 3 3.74 -2.12 6.43
C ILE A 3 5.00 -1.91 5.58
N LEU A 4 5.54 -0.68 5.53
CA LEU A 4 6.76 -0.37 4.79
C LEU A 4 7.97 -1.11 5.37
N HIS A 5 8.07 -1.18 6.71
CA HIS A 5 9.13 -1.94 7.37
C HIS A 5 9.05 -3.42 7.01
N THR A 6 7.86 -4.04 7.09
CA THR A 6 7.68 -5.44 6.72
C THR A 6 8.00 -5.69 5.24
N ALA A 7 7.68 -4.74 4.35
CA ALA A 7 8.08 -4.84 2.95
C ALA A 7 9.61 -4.85 2.81
N MET A 8 10.34 -3.96 3.49
CA MET A 8 11.81 -3.95 3.49
C MET A 8 12.41 -5.23 4.08
N GLU A 9 11.85 -5.74 5.20
CA GLU A 9 12.28 -6.99 5.84
C GLU A 9 12.17 -8.22 4.93
N SER A 10 11.32 -8.17 3.89
CA SER A 10 11.24 -9.25 2.90
C SER A 10 12.53 -9.42 2.08
N GLY A 11 13.36 -8.38 1.98
CA GLY A 11 14.56 -8.34 1.13
C GLY A 11 14.26 -8.36 -0.37
N GLN A 12 12.99 -8.22 -0.77
CA GLN A 12 12.53 -8.31 -2.16
C GLN A 12 12.11 -6.97 -2.76
N VAL A 13 12.30 -5.87 -2.03
CA VAL A 13 11.87 -4.54 -2.45
C VAL A 13 12.99 -3.53 -2.31
N LYS A 14 12.95 -2.50 -3.16
CA LYS A 14 13.77 -1.30 -3.06
C LYS A 14 12.85 -0.09 -2.91
N VAL A 15 13.08 0.77 -1.93
CA VAL A 15 12.27 1.97 -1.70
C VAL A 15 12.80 3.10 -2.57
N VAL A 16 12.14 3.32 -3.72
CA VAL A 16 12.59 4.32 -4.72
C VAL A 16 12.14 5.74 -4.41
N ALA A 17 10.97 5.89 -3.78
CA ALA A 17 10.40 7.20 -3.46
C ALA A 17 9.35 7.12 -2.36
N MET A 18 9.09 8.28 -1.74
CA MET A 18 8.06 8.48 -0.72
C MET A 18 7.34 9.80 -0.98
N ALA A 19 6.02 9.82 -0.73
CA ALA A 19 5.21 11.02 -0.82
C ALA A 19 4.39 11.25 0.44
N ASP A 20 4.47 12.46 0.99
CA ASP A 20 3.59 12.96 2.04
C ASP A 20 3.50 14.48 1.93
N VAL A 21 2.32 15.05 2.17
CA VAL A 21 2.10 16.51 2.14
C VAL A 21 2.76 17.20 3.34
N ASP A 22 2.94 16.47 4.44
CA ASP A 22 3.58 16.92 5.67
C ASP A 22 5.05 16.48 5.72
N GLU A 23 5.94 17.46 5.53
CA GLU A 23 7.39 17.24 5.52
C GLU A 23 7.92 16.80 6.90
N ASN A 24 7.19 17.11 7.98
CA ASN A 24 7.57 16.67 9.32
C ASN A 24 7.39 15.16 9.50
N GLN A 25 6.52 14.54 8.69
CA GLN A 25 6.35 13.09 8.64
C GLN A 25 7.22 12.45 7.56
N LEU A 26 7.34 13.09 6.39
CA LEU A 26 8.11 12.58 5.26
C LEU A 26 9.60 12.44 5.57
N ASN A 27 10.22 13.48 6.14
CA ASN A 27 11.67 13.52 6.34
C ASN A 27 12.16 12.45 7.32
N PRO A 28 11.59 12.32 8.54
CA PRO A 28 12.00 11.26 9.46
C PRO A 28 11.71 9.85 8.92
N ALA A 29 10.62 9.67 8.17
CA ALA A 29 10.30 8.38 7.57
C ALA A 29 11.33 7.97 6.50
N ALA A 30 11.74 8.90 5.63
CA ALA A 30 12.79 8.66 4.64
C ALA A 30 14.16 8.39 5.29
N GLU A 31 14.51 9.10 6.36
CA GLU A 31 15.73 8.82 7.13
C GLU A 31 15.70 7.44 7.79
N ASN A 32 14.55 7.00 8.28
CA ASN A 32 14.40 5.65 8.82
C ASN A 32 14.56 4.59 7.74
N VAL A 33 14.06 4.82 6.53
CA VAL A 33 14.29 3.93 5.39
C VAL A 33 15.79 3.82 5.09
N GLU A 34 16.50 4.94 5.02
CA GLU A 34 17.95 4.95 4.78
C GLU A 34 18.72 4.19 5.85
N LYS A 35 18.35 4.37 7.13
CA LYS A 35 18.99 3.64 8.24
C LYS A 35 18.73 2.13 8.21
N LEU A 36 17.52 1.71 7.85
CA LEU A 36 17.10 0.31 7.93
C LEU A 36 17.47 -0.50 6.68
N SER A 37 17.47 0.12 5.51
CA SER A 37 17.66 -0.56 4.22
C SER A 37 18.87 -0.07 3.43
N GLY A 38 19.41 1.12 3.73
CA GLY A 38 20.40 1.81 2.90
C GLY A 38 19.80 2.53 1.68
N ASP A 39 18.51 2.38 1.40
CA ASP A 39 17.84 3.05 0.30
C ASP A 39 17.66 4.56 0.58
N LYS A 40 17.81 5.36 -0.48
CA LYS A 40 17.65 6.82 -0.43
C LYS A 40 16.46 7.24 -1.28
N PRO A 41 15.22 7.07 -0.79
CA PRO A 41 14.04 7.36 -1.60
C PRO A 41 13.94 8.85 -1.93
N ALA A 42 13.58 9.15 -3.17
CA ALA A 42 13.22 10.51 -3.57
C ALA A 42 11.96 10.96 -2.81
N ARG A 43 11.96 12.21 -2.35
CA ARG A 43 10.91 12.76 -1.48
C ARG A 43 10.00 13.67 -2.31
N TYR A 44 8.69 13.48 -2.18
CA TYR A 44 7.68 14.23 -2.91
C TYR A 44 6.60 14.75 -1.96
N ARG A 45 6.09 15.95 -2.22
CA ARG A 45 4.88 16.45 -1.54
C ARG A 45 3.60 16.05 -2.27
N ASP A 46 3.71 15.68 -3.54
CA ASP A 46 2.61 15.27 -4.39
C ASP A 46 2.87 13.86 -4.94
N TYR A 47 1.95 12.94 -4.65
CA TYR A 47 2.04 11.56 -5.13
C TYR A 47 1.94 11.46 -6.66
N ARG A 48 1.29 12.44 -7.33
CA ARG A 48 1.14 12.44 -8.79
C ARG A 48 2.49 12.63 -9.47
N GLU A 49 3.28 13.57 -8.97
CA GLU A 49 4.65 13.78 -9.45
C GLU A 49 5.54 12.56 -9.18
N LEU A 50 5.39 11.94 -8.00
CA LEU A 50 6.09 10.70 -7.67
C LEU A 50 5.78 9.62 -8.70
N LEU A 51 4.50 9.36 -8.96
CA LEU A 51 4.07 8.32 -9.89
C LEU A 51 4.57 8.57 -11.31
N GLU A 52 4.51 9.83 -11.78
CA GLU A 52 4.98 10.20 -13.12
C GLU A 52 6.49 10.02 -13.30
N LYS A 53 7.28 10.49 -12.32
CA LYS A 53 8.75 10.50 -12.39
C LYS A 53 9.35 9.13 -12.08
N GLN A 54 8.78 8.39 -11.13
CA GLN A 54 9.37 7.17 -10.57
C GLN A 54 8.82 5.89 -11.20
N LYS A 55 7.56 5.91 -11.65
CA LYS A 55 6.87 4.75 -12.26
C LYS A 55 7.14 3.44 -11.49
N PRO A 56 6.82 3.38 -10.19
CA PRO A 56 7.19 2.23 -9.35
C PRO A 56 6.39 0.98 -9.74
N ASP A 57 6.99 -0.20 -9.56
CA ASP A 57 6.30 -1.49 -9.76
C ASP A 57 5.17 -1.71 -8.76
N ILE A 58 5.37 -1.24 -7.52
CA ILE A 58 4.44 -1.38 -6.39
C ILE A 58 4.28 -0.05 -5.68
N ALA A 59 3.05 0.32 -5.34
CA ALA A 59 2.72 1.45 -4.48
C ALA A 59 2.04 0.98 -3.18
N ILE A 60 2.55 1.44 -2.03
CA ILE A 60 1.89 1.28 -0.73
C ILE A 60 1.12 2.57 -0.43
N VAL A 61 -0.21 2.47 -0.35
CA VAL A 61 -1.11 3.59 -0.05
C VAL A 61 -1.56 3.48 1.41
N ALA A 62 -0.98 4.33 2.25
CA ALA A 62 -1.24 4.40 3.69
C ALA A 62 -1.70 5.81 4.13
N THR A 63 -2.35 6.55 3.24
CA THR A 63 -2.94 7.86 3.52
C THR A 63 -4.19 7.73 4.41
N PRO A 64 -4.83 8.82 4.82
CA PRO A 64 -6.19 8.73 5.35
C PRO A 64 -7.16 8.06 4.35
N ASP A 65 -8.19 7.42 4.87
CA ASP A 65 -9.13 6.57 4.13
C ASP A 65 -9.87 7.27 2.99
N HIS A 66 -10.27 8.53 3.18
CA HIS A 66 -10.90 9.37 2.16
C HIS A 66 -9.96 9.71 0.97
N TRP A 67 -8.64 9.53 1.13
CA TRP A 67 -7.66 9.68 0.05
C TRP A 67 -7.32 8.38 -0.67
N HIS A 68 -7.58 7.22 -0.05
CA HIS A 68 -7.26 5.92 -0.64
C HIS A 68 -7.76 5.76 -2.08
N PRO A 69 -9.02 6.09 -2.44
CA PRO A 69 -9.52 5.86 -3.79
C PRO A 69 -8.75 6.65 -4.84
N LEU A 70 -8.43 7.92 -4.55
CA LEU A 70 -7.73 8.79 -5.49
C LEU A 70 -6.30 8.31 -5.74
N VAL A 71 -5.55 8.05 -4.67
CA VAL A 71 -4.15 7.66 -4.76
C VAL A 71 -4.01 6.27 -5.37
N MET A 72 -4.84 5.31 -4.97
CA MET A 72 -4.82 3.95 -5.50
C MET A 72 -5.18 3.92 -7.00
N ILE A 73 -6.23 4.65 -7.40
CA ILE A 73 -6.65 4.72 -8.82
C ILE A 73 -5.54 5.35 -9.67
N ALA A 74 -4.89 6.40 -9.16
CA ALA A 74 -3.76 7.02 -9.85
C ALA A 74 -2.57 6.05 -9.98
N ALA A 75 -2.25 5.31 -8.92
CA ALA A 75 -1.14 4.37 -8.91
C ALA A 75 -1.36 3.20 -9.89
N VAL A 76 -2.55 2.57 -9.89
CA VAL A 76 -2.82 1.49 -10.86
C VAL A 76 -2.82 2.00 -12.31
N ARG A 77 -3.32 3.22 -12.56
CA ARG A 77 -3.28 3.85 -13.88
C ARG A 77 -1.86 4.20 -14.33
N ALA A 78 -0.96 4.47 -13.39
CA ALA A 78 0.46 4.65 -13.64
C ALA A 78 1.20 3.31 -13.87
N GLY A 79 0.50 2.17 -13.75
CA GLY A 79 1.04 0.83 -14.00
C GLY A 79 1.51 0.09 -12.75
N ALA A 80 1.36 0.67 -11.56
CA ALA A 80 1.79 0.03 -10.32
C ALA A 80 0.79 -1.02 -9.82
N HIS A 81 1.29 -2.10 -9.24
CA HIS A 81 0.52 -2.91 -8.31
C HIS A 81 0.34 -2.15 -7.00
N VAL A 82 -0.78 -2.37 -6.28
CA VAL A 82 -1.08 -1.54 -5.10
C VAL A 82 -1.33 -2.39 -3.87
N TYR A 83 -0.70 -2.02 -2.76
CA TYR A 83 -1.16 -2.37 -1.42
C TYR A 83 -1.84 -1.14 -0.81
N VAL A 84 -3.11 -1.23 -0.46
CA VAL A 84 -3.87 -0.11 0.13
C VAL A 84 -4.33 -0.48 1.54
N GLU A 85 -4.14 0.43 2.50
CA GLU A 85 -4.56 0.20 3.88
C GLU A 85 -6.08 0.17 4.04
N LYS A 86 -6.52 -0.39 5.17
CA LYS A 86 -7.94 -0.40 5.56
C LYS A 86 -8.28 0.80 6.45
N PRO A 87 -9.52 1.32 6.40
CA PRO A 87 -10.61 0.96 5.49
C PRO A 87 -10.34 1.46 4.06
N ILE A 88 -10.84 0.75 3.04
CA ILE A 88 -10.47 1.02 1.64
C ILE A 88 -11.00 2.34 1.08
N SER A 89 -12.14 2.81 1.59
CA SER A 89 -12.87 3.97 1.08
C SER A 89 -13.97 4.37 2.07
N HIS A 90 -14.53 5.57 1.90
CA HIS A 90 -15.65 6.05 2.72
C HIS A 90 -17.00 5.59 2.15
N THR A 91 -17.11 5.48 0.83
CA THR A 91 -18.35 5.05 0.16
C THR A 91 -18.17 3.77 -0.65
N VAL A 92 -19.29 3.07 -0.90
CA VAL A 92 -19.32 1.89 -1.78
C VAL A 92 -18.99 2.27 -3.23
N LEU A 93 -19.37 3.48 -3.67
CA LEU A 93 -19.11 3.95 -5.03
C LEU A 93 -17.61 4.15 -5.27
N GLU A 94 -16.89 4.70 -4.29
CA GLU A 94 -15.42 4.77 -4.33
C GLU A 94 -14.79 3.39 -4.46
N GLY A 95 -15.21 2.42 -3.63
CA GLY A 95 -14.72 1.04 -3.71
C GLY A 95 -14.99 0.40 -5.07
N LYS A 96 -16.18 0.63 -5.66
CA LYS A 96 -16.50 0.17 -7.02
C LYS A 96 -15.61 0.82 -8.08
N ALA A 97 -15.31 2.11 -7.94
CA ALA A 97 -14.41 2.82 -8.84
C ALA A 97 -12.97 2.28 -8.76
N MET A 98 -12.49 1.99 -7.55
CA MET A 98 -11.17 1.36 -7.32
C MET A 98 -11.08 -0.01 -7.99
N VAL A 99 -12.10 -0.87 -7.82
CA VAL A 99 -12.13 -2.20 -8.46
C VAL A 99 -12.16 -2.09 -9.98
N LYS A 100 -12.94 -1.14 -10.53
CA LYS A 100 -12.98 -0.88 -11.97
C LYS A 100 -11.60 -0.48 -12.49
N ALA A 101 -10.96 0.50 -11.87
CA ALA A 101 -9.65 0.99 -12.29
C ALA A 101 -8.56 -0.08 -12.23
N ALA A 102 -8.55 -0.91 -11.18
CA ALA A 102 -7.60 -2.02 -11.04
C ALA A 102 -7.74 -3.05 -12.18
N ARG A 103 -8.99 -3.37 -12.56
CA ARG A 103 -9.29 -4.29 -13.66
C ARG A 103 -8.93 -3.71 -15.02
N GLU A 104 -9.23 -2.43 -15.25
CA GLU A 104 -8.90 -1.74 -16.50
C GLU A 104 -7.39 -1.63 -16.72
N ALA A 105 -6.62 -1.43 -15.64
CA ALA A 105 -5.16 -1.32 -15.70
C ALA A 105 -4.42 -2.67 -15.66
N ASP A 106 -5.15 -3.77 -15.50
CA ASP A 106 -4.62 -5.13 -15.27
C ASP A 106 -3.59 -5.17 -14.12
N ARG A 107 -3.96 -4.59 -12.96
CA ARG A 107 -3.10 -4.52 -11.77
C ARG A 107 -3.69 -5.23 -10.58
N VAL A 108 -2.84 -6.01 -9.91
CA VAL A 108 -3.12 -6.61 -8.60
C VAL A 108 -3.22 -5.52 -7.53
N VAL A 109 -4.26 -5.63 -6.71
CA VAL A 109 -4.50 -4.77 -5.56
C VAL A 109 -4.73 -5.64 -4.33
N ALA A 110 -3.93 -5.43 -3.29
CA ALA A 110 -4.10 -6.05 -1.98
C ALA A 110 -4.59 -5.01 -0.97
N VAL A 111 -5.54 -5.41 -0.12
CA VAL A 111 -6.02 -4.57 0.98
C VAL A 111 -5.31 -4.98 2.27
N GLY A 112 -5.00 -4.03 3.14
CA GLY A 112 -4.32 -4.20 4.43
C GLY A 112 -5.09 -4.96 5.51
N LEU A 113 -5.68 -6.09 5.16
CA LEU A 113 -6.42 -7.00 6.04
C LEU A 113 -5.49 -8.03 6.68
N HIS A 114 -4.33 -7.60 7.19
CA HIS A 114 -3.27 -8.48 7.73
C HIS A 114 -3.77 -9.41 8.85
N ARG A 115 -4.82 -9.04 9.60
CA ARG A 115 -5.42 -9.93 10.60
C ARG A 115 -5.94 -11.24 10.00
N ARG A 116 -6.35 -11.27 8.72
CA ARG A 116 -6.82 -12.50 8.04
C ARG A 116 -5.77 -13.60 7.97
N VAL A 117 -4.48 -13.24 8.00
CA VAL A 117 -3.35 -14.18 7.93
C VAL A 117 -2.68 -14.43 9.27
N SER A 118 -3.19 -13.82 10.36
CA SER A 118 -2.65 -14.08 11.70
C SER A 118 -2.91 -15.53 12.14
N PRO A 119 -1.99 -16.16 12.90
CA PRO A 119 -2.08 -17.58 13.24
C PRO A 119 -3.42 -18.00 13.87
N HIS A 120 -3.99 -17.17 14.73
CA HIS A 120 -5.27 -17.46 15.38
C HIS A 120 -6.46 -17.43 14.40
N ASN A 121 -6.51 -16.48 13.47
CA ASN A 121 -7.58 -16.43 12.46
C ASN A 121 -7.42 -17.54 11.42
N VAL A 122 -6.18 -17.90 11.06
CA VAL A 122 -5.90 -19.04 10.18
C VAL A 122 -6.32 -20.35 10.84
N SER A 123 -5.97 -20.55 12.11
CA SER A 123 -6.38 -21.72 12.90
C SER A 123 -7.92 -21.82 13.00
N GLY A 124 -8.59 -20.71 13.32
CA GLY A 124 -10.06 -20.66 13.34
C GLY A 124 -10.68 -21.00 11.98
N MET A 125 -10.16 -20.44 10.89
CA MET A 125 -10.60 -20.77 9.54
C MET A 125 -10.40 -22.26 9.22
N GLN A 126 -9.25 -22.84 9.59
CA GLN A 126 -8.96 -24.26 9.38
C GLN A 126 -9.90 -25.15 10.19
N PHE A 127 -10.18 -24.80 11.44
CA PHE A 127 -11.14 -25.51 12.28
C PHE A 127 -12.54 -25.53 11.66
N LEU A 128 -13.06 -24.37 11.23
CA LEU A 128 -14.34 -24.26 10.52
C LEU A 128 -14.35 -25.12 9.25
N LYS A 129 -13.29 -25.03 8.42
CA LYS A 129 -13.15 -25.82 7.19
C LYS A 129 -13.05 -27.33 7.43
N SER A 130 -12.58 -27.74 8.61
CA SER A 130 -12.47 -29.16 8.97
C SER A 130 -13.79 -29.80 9.37
N GLY A 131 -14.87 -29.03 9.52
CA GLY A 131 -16.19 -29.53 9.91
C GLY A 131 -16.31 -29.92 11.39
N LYS A 132 -15.37 -29.47 12.24
CA LYS A 132 -15.33 -29.76 13.68
C LYS A 132 -16.06 -28.72 14.54
N ALA A 133 -16.66 -27.71 13.90
CA ALA A 133 -17.32 -26.57 14.53
C ALA A 133 -18.74 -26.89 15.00
#